data_AF-A0A519BGY4-F1
#
_entry.id   AF-A0A519BGY4-F1
#
_cell.length_a   1.000
_cell.length_b   1.000
_cell.length_c   1.000
_cell.angle_alpha   90.00
_cell.angle_beta   90.00
_cell.angle_gamma   90.00
#
_symmetry.space_group_name_H-M   'P 1'
#
loop_
_entity.id
_entity.type
_entity.pdbx_description
1 polymer ?
#
loop_
_entity_poly.entity_id
_entity_poly.type
_entity_poly.pdbx_seq_one_letter_code
_entity_poly.pdbx_strand_id
1 'polypeptide(L)'
;MTEFKNIKNRNLNKDYNEGEIKNRIKIESRDIESRDEDKSRTENNANSNNNKLMTETHAAKPVKIFFTGGISSGKSKYAEKTALSILNNNLYLEKNADKSLDELLDESFYSNSNEKYIENSKRLHFIATANSLSSDNEMKIKIAEHKAKRPDCFTIHENFDDLKTEINNTYNSISVSSHNDYIIILIDSMTLWLSGIFTDLATYNEALLAIDDLFDFISKLDCFFIFVSDNLSFNIVPQDAYVRKFISLNGLMEQKISALCDFVYLTVAGNILRLK
;
A
#
# COMPACT_ATOMS: atom_id res chain seq x y z
N MET A 1 -52.99 19.58 51.08
CA MET A 1 -52.44 20.91 51.37
C MET A 1 -51.91 21.46 50.05
N THR A 2 -52.74 22.15 49.24
CA THR A 2 -53.07 23.60 49.27
C THR A 2 -52.55 24.07 47.89
N GLU A 3 -53.24 24.67 46.91
CA GLU A 3 -54.41 25.55 46.75
C GLU A 3 -54.77 25.48 45.24
N PHE A 4 -55.96 25.17 44.75
CA PHE A 4 -57.22 25.93 44.67
C PHE A 4 -57.24 27.25 43.85
N LYS A 5 -57.92 27.15 42.69
CA LYS A 5 -59.13 27.91 42.26
C LYS A 5 -59.04 29.22 41.45
N ASN A 6 -59.91 29.22 40.41
CA ASN A 6 -60.72 30.30 39.83
C ASN A 6 -59.99 31.29 38.91
N ILE A 7 -60.54 31.75 37.77
CA ILE A 7 -61.82 32.48 37.56
C ILE A 7 -62.20 32.29 36.07
N LYS A 8 -63.35 31.69 35.73
CA LYS A 8 -64.66 32.30 35.36
C LYS A 8 -64.70 33.19 34.10
N ASN A 9 -65.43 32.67 33.10
CA ASN A 9 -66.29 33.30 32.10
C ASN A 9 -66.41 34.84 32.08
N ARG A 10 -66.16 35.42 30.90
CA ARG A 10 -66.97 36.53 30.35
C ARG A 10 -67.23 36.30 28.86
N ASN A 11 -68.52 36.20 28.53
CA ASN A 11 -69.06 36.36 27.18
C ASN A 11 -68.67 37.75 26.62
N LEU A 12 -68.51 37.84 25.31
CA LEU A 12 -69.06 38.93 24.46
C LEU A 12 -68.86 38.56 22.99
N ASN A 13 -69.97 38.56 22.25
CA ASN A 13 -70.07 38.43 20.80
C ASN A 13 -69.09 39.36 20.08
N LYS A 14 -68.47 38.86 19.00
CA LYS A 14 -68.11 39.68 17.83
C LYS A 14 -68.07 38.82 16.56
N ASP A 15 -69.12 39.04 15.80
CA ASP A 15 -69.29 38.90 14.36
C ASP A 15 -68.01 39.03 13.48
N TYR A 16 -67.92 38.09 12.51
CA TYR A 16 -67.23 38.08 11.21
C TYR A 16 -65.69 38.23 11.10
N ASN A 17 -65.04 37.25 10.43
CA ASN A 17 -64.60 37.41 9.02
C ASN A 17 -63.92 36.13 8.46
N GLU A 18 -64.59 35.43 7.53
CA GLU A 18 -64.00 34.29 6.77
C GLU A 18 -62.77 34.69 5.91
N GLY A 19 -62.55 35.99 5.70
CA GLY A 19 -61.37 36.53 5.00
C GLY A 19 -60.06 36.46 5.80
N GLU A 20 -60.11 36.51 7.14
CA GLU A 20 -58.89 36.47 7.97
C GLU A 20 -58.33 35.05 8.12
N ILE A 21 -59.19 34.02 8.10
CA ILE A 21 -58.77 32.61 8.17
C ILE A 21 -58.07 32.21 6.85
N LYS A 22 -58.56 32.65 5.69
CA LYS A 22 -57.92 32.39 4.40
C LYS A 22 -56.56 33.08 4.25
N ASN A 23 -56.37 34.26 4.84
CA ASN A 23 -55.06 34.92 4.86
C ASN A 23 -54.09 34.28 5.85
N ARG A 24 -54.54 33.80 7.01
CA ARG A 24 -53.68 33.07 7.96
C ARG A 24 -53.18 31.74 7.40
N ILE A 25 -54.03 30.97 6.72
CA ILE A 25 -53.64 29.71 6.06
C ILE A 25 -52.65 29.98 4.90
N LYS A 26 -52.78 31.10 4.18
CA LYS A 26 -51.90 31.48 3.06
C LYS A 26 -50.54 32.03 3.51
N ILE A 27 -50.46 32.58 4.71
CA ILE A 27 -49.20 33.03 5.34
C ILE A 27 -48.46 31.82 5.93
N GLU A 28 -49.16 30.91 6.61
CA GLU A 28 -48.55 29.67 7.14
C GLU A 28 -48.06 28.72 6.03
N SER A 29 -48.72 28.66 4.87
CA SER A 29 -48.24 27.85 3.73
C SER A 29 -47.02 28.46 3.03
N ARG A 30 -46.86 29.78 3.02
CA ARG A 30 -45.65 30.46 2.51
C ARG A 30 -44.46 30.35 3.48
N ASP A 31 -44.72 30.30 4.78
CA ASP A 31 -43.69 30.08 5.80
C ASP A 31 -43.22 28.61 5.87
N ILE A 32 -44.03 27.66 5.39
CA ILE A 32 -43.63 26.25 5.23
C ILE A 32 -42.79 26.07 3.95
N GLU A 33 -43.21 26.64 2.81
CA GLU A 33 -42.44 26.57 1.55
C GLU A 33 -41.07 27.27 1.65
N SER A 34 -40.97 28.42 2.34
CA SER A 34 -39.69 29.10 2.56
C SER A 34 -38.76 28.35 3.54
N ARG A 35 -39.32 27.62 4.52
CA ARG A 35 -38.54 26.76 5.42
C ARG A 35 -38.06 25.47 4.74
N ASP A 36 -38.80 24.96 3.76
CA ASP A 36 -38.39 23.79 2.97
C ASP A 36 -37.39 24.16 1.85
N GLU A 37 -37.46 25.38 1.29
CA GLU A 37 -36.42 25.93 0.41
C GLU A 37 -35.10 26.24 1.15
N ASP A 38 -35.16 26.77 2.37
CA ASP A 38 -33.95 26.99 3.18
C ASP A 38 -33.35 25.67 3.72
N LYS A 39 -34.18 24.67 4.07
CA LYS A 39 -33.72 23.31 4.41
C LYS A 39 -33.11 22.61 3.22
N SER A 40 -33.72 22.67 2.03
CA SER A 40 -33.14 22.06 0.82
C SER A 40 -31.87 22.79 0.36
N ARG A 41 -31.72 24.10 0.59
CA ARG A 41 -30.46 24.84 0.35
C ARG A 41 -29.39 24.55 1.39
N THR A 42 -29.74 24.39 2.67
CA THR A 42 -28.78 23.98 3.71
C THR A 42 -28.39 22.51 3.60
N GLU A 43 -29.29 21.61 3.21
CA GLU A 43 -28.99 20.21 2.91
C GLU A 43 -28.18 20.07 1.61
N ASN A 44 -28.47 20.86 0.57
CA ASN A 44 -27.64 20.87 -0.65
C ASN A 44 -26.26 21.51 -0.43
N ASN A 45 -26.13 22.52 0.43
CA ASN A 45 -24.81 23.06 0.82
C ASN A 45 -24.06 22.14 1.80
N ALA A 46 -24.76 21.42 2.68
CA ALA A 46 -24.16 20.41 3.54
C ALA A 46 -23.75 19.16 2.76
N ASN A 47 -24.53 18.74 1.76
CA ASN A 47 -24.15 17.67 0.82
C ASN A 47 -23.09 18.12 -0.18
N SER A 48 -23.07 19.40 -0.59
CA SER A 48 -22.00 19.96 -1.41
C SER A 48 -20.71 20.09 -0.60
N ASN A 49 -20.77 20.50 0.67
CA ASN A 49 -19.59 20.54 1.55
C ASN A 49 -19.16 19.15 2.02
N ASN A 50 -20.07 18.20 2.25
CA ASN A 50 -19.72 16.81 2.54
C ASN A 50 -19.16 16.11 1.30
N ASN A 51 -19.72 16.33 0.11
CA ASN A 51 -19.12 15.85 -1.13
C ASN A 51 -17.79 16.55 -1.42
N LYS A 52 -17.62 17.82 -1.05
CA LYS A 52 -16.36 18.54 -1.21
C LYS A 52 -15.29 18.10 -0.20
N LEU A 53 -15.69 17.77 1.03
CA LEU A 53 -14.83 17.15 2.05
C LEU A 53 -14.51 15.67 1.72
N MET A 54 -15.40 14.98 1.00
CA MET A 54 -15.16 13.60 0.50
C MET A 54 -14.39 13.57 -0.83
N THR A 55 -14.17 14.71 -1.48
CA THR A 55 -13.32 14.82 -2.69
C THR A 55 -11.91 15.33 -2.41
N GLU A 56 -11.58 15.69 -1.17
CA GLU A 56 -10.18 15.76 -0.74
C GLU A 56 -9.73 14.37 -0.32
N THR A 57 -9.78 13.42 -1.25
CA THR A 57 -9.05 12.16 -1.13
C THR A 57 -7.59 12.54 -1.09
N HIS A 58 -7.00 12.64 0.11
CA HIS A 58 -5.55 12.74 0.24
C HIS A 58 -4.97 11.59 -0.58
N ALA A 59 -4.27 11.91 -1.67
CA ALA A 59 -3.64 10.93 -2.53
C ALA A 59 -2.72 10.09 -1.62
N ALA A 60 -3.16 8.88 -1.32
CA ALA A 60 -2.48 8.05 -0.35
C ALA A 60 -1.11 7.65 -0.91
N LYS A 61 -0.07 7.88 -0.11
CA LYS A 61 1.31 7.72 -0.54
C LYS A 61 1.60 6.23 -0.76
N PRO A 62 2.26 5.84 -1.87
CA PRO A 62 2.68 4.46 -2.06
C PRO A 62 3.62 4.02 -0.93
N VAL A 63 3.37 2.82 -0.41
CA VAL A 63 4.13 2.25 0.71
C VAL A 63 5.30 1.41 0.22
N LYS A 64 6.32 1.30 1.07
CA LYS A 64 7.48 0.44 0.86
C LYS A 64 7.49 -0.67 1.91
N ILE A 65 7.59 -1.92 1.47
CA ILE A 65 7.45 -3.12 2.31
C ILE A 65 8.72 -3.96 2.17
N PHE A 66 9.21 -4.51 3.28
CA PHE A 66 10.38 -5.37 3.30
C PHE A 66 10.08 -6.73 3.94
N PHE A 67 10.36 -7.81 3.21
CA PHE A 67 10.37 -9.18 3.72
C PHE A 67 11.80 -9.69 3.81
N THR A 68 12.23 -10.02 5.03
CA THR A 68 13.52 -10.66 5.29
C THR A 68 13.33 -12.01 5.98
N GLY A 69 14.30 -12.90 5.90
CA GLY A 69 14.27 -14.20 6.58
C GLY A 69 15.26 -15.19 5.98
N GLY A 70 15.33 -16.39 6.54
CA GLY A 70 16.26 -17.40 6.06
C GLY A 70 15.96 -17.90 4.63
N ILE A 71 16.90 -18.65 4.07
CA ILE A 71 16.71 -19.39 2.82
C ILE A 71 15.53 -20.34 2.99
N SER A 72 14.66 -20.42 1.98
CA SER A 72 13.45 -21.25 1.99
C SER A 72 12.47 -20.97 3.15
N SER A 73 12.50 -19.77 3.74
CA SER A 73 11.59 -19.40 4.82
C SER A 73 10.14 -19.16 4.37
N GLY A 74 9.90 -18.96 3.07
CA GLY A 74 8.59 -18.60 2.51
C GLY A 74 8.40 -17.10 2.23
N LYS A 75 9.41 -16.25 2.47
CA LYS A 75 9.35 -14.79 2.28
C LYS A 75 8.88 -14.35 0.88
N SER A 76 9.37 -14.99 -0.19
CA SER A 76 8.98 -14.67 -1.57
C SER A 76 7.48 -14.90 -1.82
N LYS A 77 6.90 -15.95 -1.21
CA LYS A 77 5.46 -16.24 -1.31
C LYS A 77 4.62 -15.12 -0.68
N TYR A 78 5.04 -14.62 0.48
CA TYR A 78 4.37 -13.48 1.12
C TYR A 78 4.52 -12.20 0.31
N ALA A 79 5.70 -11.94 -0.24
CA ALA A 79 5.97 -10.77 -1.08
C ALA A 79 5.11 -10.76 -2.35
N GLU A 80 5.05 -11.89 -3.08
CA GLU A 80 4.20 -12.05 -4.28
C GLU A 80 2.72 -11.87 -3.94
N LYS A 81 2.22 -12.52 -2.88
CA LYS A 81 0.83 -12.35 -2.41
C LYS A 81 0.52 -10.90 -2.07
N THR A 82 1.43 -10.21 -1.39
CA THR A 82 1.27 -8.80 -1.03
C THR A 82 1.16 -7.92 -2.27
N ALA A 83 2.02 -8.16 -3.26
CA ALA A 83 2.00 -7.44 -4.53
C ALA A 83 0.66 -7.61 -5.27
N LEU A 84 0.15 -8.83 -5.34
CA LEU A 84 -1.15 -9.15 -5.93
C LEU A 84 -2.31 -8.50 -5.15
N SER A 85 -2.26 -8.52 -3.81
CA SER A 85 -3.27 -7.87 -2.98
C SER A 85 -3.32 -6.35 -3.24
N ILE A 86 -2.16 -5.69 -3.31
CA ILE A 86 -2.06 -4.24 -3.61
C ILE A 86 -2.62 -3.94 -5.01
N LEU A 87 -2.31 -4.78 -6.01
CA LEU A 87 -2.84 -4.62 -7.36
C LEU A 87 -4.37 -4.76 -7.41
N ASN A 88 -4.93 -5.78 -6.76
CA ASN A 88 -6.35 -6.14 -6.89
C ASN A 88 -7.28 -5.22 -6.09
N ASN A 89 -6.84 -4.71 -4.94
CA ASN A 89 -7.73 -4.00 -4.02
C ASN A 89 -7.53 -2.48 -4.06
N ASN A 90 -6.68 -1.95 -4.95
CA ASN A 90 -6.22 -0.55 -4.89
C ASN A 90 -5.85 -0.15 -3.45
N LEU A 91 -5.15 -1.03 -2.75
CA LEU A 91 -4.85 -0.85 -1.34
C LEU A 91 -3.86 0.29 -1.18
N TYR A 92 -4.44 1.45 -0.92
CA TYR A 92 -3.78 2.59 -0.35
C TYR A 92 -3.62 2.32 1.14
N LEU A 93 -2.46 1.77 1.50
CA LEU A 93 -2.10 1.56 2.89
C LEU A 93 -1.75 2.92 3.48
N GLU A 94 -2.68 3.52 4.23
CA GLU A 94 -2.34 4.68 5.04
C GLU A 94 -1.27 4.27 6.07
N LYS A 95 -0.28 5.15 6.31
CA LYS A 95 0.79 4.93 7.29
C LYS A 95 0.32 4.58 8.71
N ASN A 96 -0.96 4.78 9.02
CA ASN A 96 -1.58 4.50 10.32
C ASN A 96 -2.53 3.29 10.29
N ALA A 97 -2.64 2.57 9.17
CA ALA A 97 -3.46 1.38 9.04
C ALA A 97 -2.68 0.13 9.50
N ASP A 98 -2.25 0.11 10.75
CA ASP A 98 -1.47 -1.00 11.33
C ASP A 98 -2.18 -2.36 11.21
N LYS A 99 -3.50 -2.38 11.09
CA LYS A 99 -4.28 -3.63 11.03
C LYS A 99 -4.51 -4.17 9.62
N SER A 100 -4.53 -3.32 8.58
CA SER A 100 -5.03 -3.76 7.28
C SER A 100 -4.04 -4.66 6.53
N LEU A 101 -2.73 -4.42 6.63
CA LEU A 101 -1.72 -5.27 5.98
C LEU A 101 -1.53 -6.61 6.69
N ASP A 102 -1.56 -6.61 8.04
CA ASP A 102 -1.44 -7.84 8.82
C ASP A 102 -2.67 -8.75 8.63
N GLU A 103 -3.87 -8.17 8.53
CA GLU A 103 -5.11 -8.90 8.16
C GLU A 103 -5.07 -9.43 6.71
N LEU A 104 -4.46 -8.68 5.79
CA LEU A 104 -4.27 -9.14 4.40
C LEU A 104 -3.29 -10.31 4.30
N LEU A 105 -2.34 -10.43 5.22
CA LEU A 105 -1.34 -11.50 5.24
C LEU A 105 -1.87 -12.78 5.93
N ASP A 106 -3.03 -12.71 6.58
CA ASP A 106 -3.73 -13.85 7.18
C ASP A 106 -4.33 -14.76 6.08
N GLU A 107 -4.05 -16.06 6.16
CA GLU A 107 -4.45 -17.04 5.13
C GLU A 107 -5.96 -17.13 4.95
N SER A 108 -6.75 -16.75 5.97
CA SER A 108 -8.21 -16.80 5.93
C SER A 108 -8.83 -15.86 4.90
N PHE A 109 -8.19 -14.71 4.61
CA PHE A 109 -8.69 -13.70 3.66
C PHE A 109 -8.55 -14.12 2.19
N TYR A 110 -7.59 -15.01 1.89
CA TYR A 110 -7.29 -15.43 0.51
C TYR A 110 -8.17 -16.55 -0.02
N SER A 111 -8.90 -17.25 0.85
CA SER A 111 -9.76 -18.36 0.46
C SER A 111 -10.99 -17.96 -0.38
N ASN A 112 -11.27 -16.64 -0.51
CA ASN A 112 -12.46 -16.13 -1.21
C ASN A 112 -12.17 -15.19 -2.40
N SER A 113 -10.91 -14.88 -2.74
CA SER A 113 -10.62 -14.02 -3.89
C SER A 113 -10.59 -14.85 -5.18
N ASN A 114 -11.78 -15.11 -5.74
CA ASN A 114 -11.92 -15.66 -7.09
C ASN A 114 -11.14 -14.79 -8.09
N GLU A 115 -10.27 -15.47 -8.85
CA GLU A 115 -9.34 -14.92 -9.83
C GLU A 115 -10.05 -14.07 -10.89
N LYS A 116 -9.93 -12.75 -10.76
CA LYS A 116 -9.98 -11.82 -11.89
C LYS A 116 -8.78 -10.90 -11.75
N TYR A 117 -7.63 -11.35 -12.24
CA TYR A 117 -6.50 -10.47 -12.48
C TYR A 117 -6.97 -9.44 -13.50
N ILE A 118 -7.16 -8.20 -13.04
CA ILE A 118 -7.65 -7.10 -13.87
C ILE A 118 -6.70 -6.94 -15.06
N GLU A 119 -7.23 -6.70 -16.27
CA GLU A 119 -6.51 -6.47 -17.54
C GLU A 119 -5.47 -5.32 -17.52
N ASN A 120 -5.17 -4.74 -16.35
CA ASN A 120 -4.16 -3.72 -16.10
C ASN A 120 -2.81 -4.33 -15.64
N SER A 121 -2.39 -5.43 -16.25
CA SER A 121 -1.16 -6.20 -15.96
C SER A 121 0.16 -5.42 -16.17
N LYS A 122 0.11 -4.19 -16.68
CA LYS A 122 1.31 -3.37 -16.94
C LYS A 122 1.87 -2.66 -15.72
N ARG A 123 1.23 -2.78 -14.54
CA ARG A 123 1.61 -2.01 -13.34
C ARG A 123 2.42 -2.80 -12.32
N LEU A 124 2.43 -4.13 -12.44
CA LEU A 124 3.12 -5.00 -11.49
C LEU A 124 4.39 -5.56 -12.13
N HIS A 125 5.53 -5.13 -11.62
CA HIS A 125 6.85 -5.44 -12.13
C HIS A 125 7.58 -6.35 -11.13
N PHE A 126 8.07 -7.48 -11.61
CA PHE A 126 8.94 -8.39 -10.87
C PHE A 126 10.36 -8.23 -11.39
N ILE A 127 11.26 -7.72 -10.56
CA ILE A 127 12.68 -7.62 -10.89
C ILE A 127 13.40 -8.81 -10.27
N ALA A 128 13.73 -9.79 -11.10
CA ALA A 128 14.51 -10.94 -10.69
C ALA A 128 15.99 -10.58 -10.75
N THR A 129 16.64 -10.47 -9.60
CA THR A 129 18.08 -10.19 -9.51
C THR A 129 18.91 -11.45 -9.71
N ALA A 130 18.26 -12.61 -9.81
CA ALA A 130 18.90 -13.87 -10.07
C ALA A 130 19.45 -13.96 -11.48
N ASN A 131 20.74 -14.24 -11.58
CA ASN A 131 21.35 -14.50 -12.87
C ASN A 131 20.91 -15.88 -13.41
N SER A 132 20.05 -15.86 -14.42
CA SER A 132 19.56 -17.06 -15.11
C SER A 132 20.67 -17.82 -15.87
N LEU A 133 21.80 -17.15 -16.10
CA LEU A 133 23.01 -17.72 -16.71
C LEU A 133 23.95 -18.38 -15.68
N SER A 134 23.59 -18.41 -14.40
CA SER A 134 24.35 -19.15 -13.39
C SER A 134 24.56 -20.61 -13.85
N SER A 135 25.76 -21.16 -13.64
CA SER A 135 26.06 -22.56 -13.95
C SER A 135 25.39 -23.54 -12.99
N ASP A 136 24.69 -23.03 -11.98
CA ASP A 136 23.99 -23.79 -10.96
C ASP A 136 22.64 -24.32 -11.48
N ASN A 137 22.58 -25.64 -11.64
CA ASN A 137 21.37 -26.32 -12.09
C ASN A 137 20.23 -26.25 -11.06
N GLU A 138 20.54 -26.19 -9.75
CA GLU A 138 19.52 -26.05 -8.70
C GLU A 138 18.83 -24.69 -8.81
N MET A 139 19.62 -23.64 -9.06
CA MET A 139 19.14 -22.28 -9.28
C MET A 139 18.23 -22.20 -10.52
N LYS A 140 18.61 -22.85 -11.63
CA LYS A 140 17.79 -22.91 -12.85
C LYS A 140 16.45 -23.60 -12.63
N ILE A 141 16.43 -24.72 -11.90
CA ILE A 141 15.20 -25.44 -11.59
C ILE A 141 14.29 -24.57 -10.72
N LYS A 142 14.83 -23.94 -9.68
CA LYS A 142 14.06 -23.02 -8.83
C LYS A 142 13.48 -21.85 -9.62
N ILE A 143 14.27 -21.23 -10.52
CA ILE A 143 13.79 -20.16 -11.41
C ILE A 143 12.65 -20.66 -12.30
N ALA A 144 12.79 -21.84 -12.91
CA ALA A 144 11.78 -22.40 -13.80
C ALA A 144 10.47 -22.72 -13.06
N GLU A 145 10.55 -23.33 -11.88
CA GLU A 145 9.37 -23.60 -11.04
C GLU A 145 8.68 -22.33 -10.59
N HIS A 146 9.45 -21.30 -10.21
CA HIS A 146 8.89 -20.01 -9.84
C HIS A 146 8.21 -19.32 -11.03
N LYS A 147 8.81 -19.35 -12.22
CA LYS A 147 8.18 -18.82 -13.45
C LYS A 147 6.87 -19.53 -13.77
N ALA A 148 6.83 -20.87 -13.68
CA ALA A 148 5.65 -21.66 -13.98
C ALA A 148 4.47 -21.42 -13.01
N LYS A 149 4.75 -20.98 -11.79
CA LYS A 149 3.74 -20.68 -10.75
C LYS A 149 3.32 -19.22 -10.71
N ARG A 150 3.99 -18.33 -11.44
CA ARG A 150 3.72 -16.88 -11.41
C ARG A 150 2.50 -16.54 -12.27
N PRO A 151 1.54 -15.77 -11.74
CA PRO A 151 0.42 -15.27 -12.53
C PRO A 151 0.89 -14.39 -13.70
N ASP A 152 0.16 -14.42 -14.82
CA ASP A 152 0.46 -13.66 -16.04
C ASP A 152 0.41 -12.13 -15.87
N CYS A 153 -0.01 -11.63 -14.70
CA CYS A 153 -0.07 -10.20 -14.40
C CYS A 153 1.29 -9.57 -14.06
N PHE A 154 2.36 -10.36 -13.90
CA PHE A 154 3.71 -9.84 -13.64
C PHE A 154 4.46 -9.52 -14.95
N THR A 155 4.94 -8.30 -15.09
CA THR A 155 6.01 -7.97 -16.04
C THR A 155 7.35 -8.33 -15.42
N ILE A 156 8.06 -9.33 -15.97
CA ILE A 156 9.30 -9.84 -15.41
C ILE A 156 10.51 -9.16 -16.06
N HIS A 157 11.41 -8.63 -15.23
CA HIS A 157 12.69 -8.04 -15.62
C HIS A 157 13.82 -8.93 -15.11
N GLU A 158 14.66 -9.41 -16.01
CA GLU A 158 15.80 -10.29 -15.71
C GLU A 158 17.00 -9.93 -16.59
N ASN A 159 18.19 -10.46 -16.27
CA ASN A 159 19.40 -10.30 -17.08
C ASN A 159 19.80 -8.84 -17.33
N PHE A 160 19.68 -7.99 -16.31
CA PHE A 160 20.14 -6.61 -16.31
C PHE A 160 21.45 -6.50 -15.51
N ASP A 161 22.35 -5.63 -15.98
CA ASP A 161 23.64 -5.37 -15.32
C ASP A 161 23.51 -4.36 -14.16
N ASP A 162 22.49 -3.51 -14.21
CA ASP A 162 22.29 -2.41 -13.26
C ASP A 162 20.83 -2.31 -12.79
N LEU A 163 20.62 -2.67 -11.51
CA LEU A 163 19.33 -2.63 -10.85
C LEU A 163 18.75 -1.21 -10.79
N LYS A 164 19.59 -0.18 -10.60
CA LYS A 164 19.13 1.21 -10.49
C LYS A 164 18.55 1.68 -11.82
N THR A 165 19.25 1.39 -12.92
CA THR A 165 18.78 1.70 -14.27
C THR A 165 17.48 0.96 -14.59
N GLU A 166 17.36 -0.31 -14.22
CA GLU A 166 16.13 -1.07 -14.45
C GLU A 166 14.93 -0.50 -13.67
N ILE A 167 15.12 -0.19 -12.38
CA ILE A 167 14.08 0.48 -11.57
C ILE A 167 13.67 1.80 -12.23
N ASN A 168 14.64 2.60 -12.71
CA ASN A 168 14.35 3.88 -13.37
C ASN A 168 13.55 3.69 -14.68
N ASN A 169 13.92 2.72 -15.51
CA ASN A 169 13.22 2.43 -16.76
C ASN A 169 11.80 1.95 -16.48
N THR A 170 11.64 1.02 -15.55
CA THR A 170 10.35 0.53 -15.08
C THR A 170 9.49 1.69 -14.56
N TYR A 171 10.03 2.54 -13.70
CA TYR A 171 9.32 3.70 -13.15
C TYR A 171 8.83 4.67 -14.23
N ASN A 172 9.65 4.92 -15.25
CA ASN A 172 9.32 5.84 -16.34
C ASN A 172 8.47 5.19 -17.47
N SER A 173 8.26 3.88 -17.43
CA SER A 173 7.53 3.15 -18.49
C SER A 173 6.02 3.40 -18.49
N ILE A 174 5.47 3.90 -17.38
CA ILE A 174 4.05 4.23 -17.25
C ILE A 174 3.89 5.73 -17.14
N SER A 175 3.24 6.34 -18.14
CA SER A 175 2.74 7.70 -18.03
C SER A 175 1.60 7.73 -17.00
N VAL A 176 1.91 8.13 -15.77
CA VAL A 176 0.93 8.36 -14.69
C VAL A 176 -0.01 9.47 -15.15
N SER A 177 -1.13 9.09 -15.78
CA SER A 177 -2.06 10.02 -16.44
C SER A 177 -3.24 10.32 -15.53
N SER A 178 -3.48 9.47 -14.54
CA SER A 178 -4.62 9.53 -13.63
C SER A 178 -4.18 9.26 -12.17
N HIS A 179 -4.99 9.74 -11.21
CA HIS A 179 -4.74 9.63 -9.77
C HIS A 179 -4.74 8.17 -9.23
N ASN A 180 -4.94 7.17 -10.10
CA ASN A 180 -4.99 5.74 -9.79
C ASN A 180 -3.95 4.91 -10.58
N ASP A 181 -2.97 5.56 -11.21
CA ASP A 181 -1.87 4.90 -11.90
C ASP A 181 -0.64 4.84 -10.99
N TYR A 182 -0.49 3.74 -10.25
CA TYR A 182 0.73 3.47 -9.48
C TYR A 182 1.45 2.24 -10.02
N ILE A 183 2.77 2.21 -9.82
CA ILE A 183 3.65 1.10 -10.17
C ILE A 183 3.94 0.30 -8.89
N ILE A 184 3.93 -1.02 -9.00
CA ILE A 184 4.37 -1.94 -7.96
C ILE A 184 5.64 -2.62 -8.47
N ILE A 185 6.75 -2.44 -7.75
CA ILE A 185 8.03 -3.06 -8.03
C ILE A 185 8.36 -4.05 -6.92
N LEU A 186 8.33 -5.33 -7.25
CA LEU A 186 8.78 -6.42 -6.39
C LEU A 186 10.20 -6.82 -6.80
N ILE A 187 11.16 -6.71 -5.89
CA ILE A 187 12.57 -7.08 -6.10
C ILE A 187 12.88 -8.33 -5.30
N ASP A 188 13.22 -9.42 -5.98
CA ASP A 188 13.58 -10.71 -5.36
C ASP A 188 14.86 -11.28 -6.02
N SER A 189 16.02 -11.31 -5.36
CA SER A 189 16.32 -10.84 -3.99
C SER A 189 17.44 -9.79 -3.92
N MET A 190 17.37 -8.93 -2.91
CA MET A 190 18.41 -7.93 -2.65
C MET A 190 19.76 -8.57 -2.30
N THR A 191 19.77 -9.73 -1.64
CA THR A 191 21.00 -10.47 -1.33
C THR A 191 21.74 -10.90 -2.59
N LEU A 192 20.99 -11.29 -3.63
CA LEU A 192 21.57 -11.74 -4.88
C LEU A 192 22.08 -10.56 -5.72
N TRP A 193 21.37 -9.43 -5.71
CA TRP A 193 21.91 -8.18 -6.23
C TRP A 193 23.22 -7.79 -5.54
N LEU A 194 23.27 -7.87 -4.20
CA LEU A 194 24.50 -7.61 -3.44
C LEU A 194 25.65 -8.51 -3.88
N SER A 195 25.39 -9.79 -4.17
CA SER A 195 26.41 -10.71 -4.70
C SER A 195 26.91 -10.36 -6.10
N GLY A 196 26.12 -9.65 -6.89
CA GLY A 196 26.55 -9.12 -8.19
C GLY A 196 27.51 -7.95 -8.06
N ILE A 197 27.31 -7.07 -7.08
CA ILE A 197 28.13 -5.85 -6.91
C ILE A 197 29.33 -6.03 -5.97
N PHE A 198 29.30 -7.02 -5.07
CA PHE A 198 30.40 -7.36 -4.17
C PHE A 198 30.98 -8.71 -4.57
N THR A 199 31.93 -8.71 -5.49
CA THR A 199 32.51 -9.92 -6.10
C THR A 199 33.78 -10.40 -5.41
N ASP A 200 34.52 -9.50 -4.77
CA ASP A 200 35.76 -9.78 -4.05
C ASP A 200 36.02 -8.72 -2.97
N LEU A 201 37.06 -8.91 -2.15
CA LEU A 201 37.36 -7.99 -1.05
C LEU A 201 37.76 -6.57 -1.50
N ALA A 202 38.28 -6.40 -2.72
CA ALA A 202 38.68 -5.10 -3.25
C ALA A 202 37.47 -4.23 -3.61
N THR A 203 36.36 -4.85 -4.03
CA THR A 203 35.11 -4.15 -4.38
C THR A 203 34.25 -3.77 -3.16
N TYR A 204 34.70 -4.00 -1.93
CA TYR A 204 33.92 -3.71 -0.71
C TYR A 204 33.42 -2.26 -0.62
N ASN A 205 34.32 -1.29 -0.86
CA ASN A 205 33.97 0.12 -0.77
C ASN A 205 33.02 0.55 -1.89
N GLU A 206 33.21 -0.01 -3.09
CA GLU A 206 32.34 0.24 -4.25
C GLU A 206 30.94 -0.31 -3.99
N ALA A 207 30.84 -1.53 -3.45
CA ALA A 207 29.57 -2.14 -3.07
C ALA A 207 28.84 -1.33 -1.98
N LEU A 208 29.57 -0.82 -0.98
CA LEU A 208 28.98 0.04 0.06
C LEU A 208 28.41 1.34 -0.54
N LEU A 209 29.15 1.98 -1.44
CA LEU A 209 28.69 3.18 -2.14
C LEU A 209 27.49 2.87 -3.05
N ALA A 210 27.47 1.72 -3.73
CA ALA A 210 26.37 1.30 -4.57
C ALA A 210 25.08 1.03 -3.77
N ILE A 211 25.20 0.47 -2.55
CA ILE A 211 24.08 0.36 -1.61
C ILE A 211 23.51 1.75 -1.29
N ASP A 212 24.37 2.68 -0.87
CA ASP A 212 23.94 4.03 -0.51
C ASP A 212 23.27 4.75 -1.70
N ASP A 213 23.90 4.72 -2.88
CA ASP A 213 23.38 5.36 -4.09
C ASP A 213 22.03 4.75 -4.54
N LEU A 214 21.87 3.43 -4.45
CA LEU A 214 20.61 2.78 -4.77
C LEU A 214 19.48 3.23 -3.85
N PHE A 215 19.68 3.22 -2.52
CA PHE A 215 18.61 3.57 -1.59
C PHE A 215 18.32 5.08 -1.56
N ASP A 216 19.34 5.93 -1.76
CA ASP A 216 19.14 7.36 -1.96
C ASP A 216 18.32 7.64 -3.23
N PHE A 217 18.53 6.88 -4.29
CA PHE A 217 17.71 6.95 -5.50
C PHE A 217 16.27 6.48 -5.26
N ILE A 218 16.07 5.28 -4.70
CA ILE A 218 14.73 4.73 -4.43
C ILE A 218 13.93 5.62 -3.48
N SER A 219 14.58 6.31 -2.53
CA SER A 219 13.91 7.23 -1.60
C SER A 219 13.16 8.38 -2.28
N LYS A 220 13.56 8.72 -3.52
CA LYS A 220 12.99 9.80 -4.33
C LYS A 220 11.84 9.33 -5.24
N LEU A 221 11.59 8.03 -5.30
CA LEU A 221 10.56 7.44 -6.15
C LEU A 221 9.24 7.24 -5.40
N ASP A 222 8.17 7.70 -6.04
CA ASP A 222 6.80 7.55 -5.56
C ASP A 222 6.12 6.36 -6.26
N CYS A 223 6.56 5.15 -5.91
CA CYS A 223 5.91 3.90 -6.29
C CYS A 223 5.96 2.88 -5.15
N PHE A 224 5.15 1.82 -5.25
CA PHE A 224 5.13 0.75 -4.27
C PHE A 224 6.38 -0.11 -4.48
N PHE A 225 7.17 -0.28 -3.42
CA PHE A 225 8.28 -1.22 -3.42
C PHE A 225 8.02 -2.36 -2.48
N ILE A 226 8.34 -3.57 -2.93
CA ILE A 226 8.38 -4.75 -2.10
C ILE A 226 9.78 -5.35 -2.27
N PHE A 227 10.54 -5.39 -1.18
CA PHE A 227 11.90 -5.94 -1.15
C PHE A 227 11.87 -7.33 -0.53
N VAL A 228 12.64 -8.25 -1.11
CA VAL A 228 12.92 -9.56 -0.52
C VAL A 228 14.43 -9.70 -0.32
N SER A 229 14.85 -10.12 0.87
CA SER A 229 16.26 -10.37 1.20
C SER A 229 16.41 -11.61 2.05
N ASP A 230 17.49 -12.36 1.84
CA ASP A 230 17.91 -13.41 2.76
C ASP A 230 18.63 -12.78 3.97
N ASN A 231 18.09 -13.01 5.17
CA ASN A 231 18.77 -12.59 6.39
C ASN A 231 19.91 -13.55 6.70
N LEU A 232 21.13 -13.01 6.76
CA LEU A 232 22.34 -13.78 7.07
C LEU A 232 22.87 -13.54 8.50
N SER A 233 22.13 -12.81 9.33
CA SER A 233 22.61 -12.28 10.61
C SER A 233 22.59 -13.32 11.75
N PHE A 234 21.84 -14.42 11.60
CA PHE A 234 21.76 -15.50 12.60
C PHE A 234 22.77 -16.64 12.37
N ASN A 235 23.84 -16.37 11.60
CA ASN A 235 24.84 -17.38 11.26
C ASN A 235 26.04 -17.34 12.21
N ILE A 236 26.75 -18.47 12.30
CA ILE A 236 28.07 -18.55 12.93
C ILE A 236 29.04 -17.68 12.14
N VAL A 237 29.97 -16.99 12.83
CA VAL A 237 31.01 -16.18 12.18
C VAL A 237 31.84 -17.04 11.22
N PRO A 238 31.81 -16.78 9.90
CA PRO A 238 32.56 -17.57 8.93
C PRO A 238 34.07 -17.40 9.09
N GLN A 239 34.81 -18.46 8.75
CA GLN A 239 36.28 -18.42 8.68
C GLN A 239 36.78 -17.60 7.47
N ASP A 240 36.02 -17.61 6.38
CA ASP A 240 36.33 -16.88 5.16
C ASP A 240 36.10 -15.37 5.34
N ALA A 241 37.10 -14.57 4.96
CA ALA A 241 37.08 -13.12 5.12
C ALA A 241 36.07 -12.43 4.19
N TYR A 242 35.94 -12.93 2.95
CA TYR A 242 34.95 -12.43 2.00
C TYR A 242 33.54 -12.71 2.51
N VAL A 243 33.26 -13.92 3.00
CA VAL A 243 31.92 -14.26 3.54
C VAL A 243 31.58 -13.39 4.76
N ARG A 244 32.54 -13.13 5.67
CA ARG A 244 32.31 -12.18 6.78
C ARG A 244 31.94 -10.77 6.28
N LYS A 245 32.65 -10.27 5.27
CA LYS A 245 32.39 -8.95 4.68
C LYS A 245 31.07 -8.90 3.94
N PHE A 246 30.69 -9.98 3.25
CA PHE A 246 29.41 -10.13 2.59
C PHE A 246 28.26 -10.05 3.60
N ILE A 247 28.32 -10.83 4.69
CA ILE A 247 27.31 -10.79 5.76
C ILE A 247 27.20 -9.38 6.36
N SER A 248 28.34 -8.72 6.59
CA SER A 248 28.36 -7.34 7.08
C SER A 248 27.70 -6.36 6.11
N LEU A 249 27.97 -6.43 4.80
CA LEU A 249 27.32 -5.59 3.80
C LEU A 249 25.83 -5.89 3.69
N ASN A 250 25.43 -7.15 3.73
CA ASN A 250 24.02 -7.54 3.73
C ASN A 250 23.29 -6.94 4.94
N GLY A 251 23.88 -7.00 6.14
CA GLY A 251 23.32 -6.36 7.32
C GLY A 251 23.16 -4.84 7.18
N LEU A 252 24.14 -4.15 6.61
CA LEU A 252 24.07 -2.70 6.34
C LEU A 252 22.99 -2.37 5.28
N MET A 253 22.91 -3.17 4.23
CA MET A 253 21.88 -3.06 3.20
C MET A 253 20.48 -3.27 3.78
N GLU A 254 20.26 -4.32 4.59
CA GLU A 254 18.96 -4.57 5.23
C GLU A 254 18.56 -3.45 6.19
N GLN A 255 19.51 -2.83 6.90
CA GLN A 255 19.25 -1.65 7.72
C GLN A 255 18.76 -0.45 6.87
N LYS A 256 19.37 -0.22 5.71
CA LYS A 256 18.94 0.83 4.77
C LYS A 256 17.55 0.55 4.21
N ILE A 257 17.28 -0.69 3.79
CA ILE A 257 15.95 -1.11 3.33
C ILE A 257 14.92 -0.89 4.43
N SER A 258 15.19 -1.37 5.65
CA SER A 258 14.29 -1.27 6.80
C SER A 258 13.98 0.17 7.19
N ALA A 259 14.98 1.06 7.15
CA ALA A 259 14.80 2.48 7.44
C ALA A 259 13.88 3.16 6.41
N LEU A 260 13.99 2.77 5.14
CA LEU A 260 13.18 3.30 4.04
C LEU A 260 11.74 2.74 4.03
N CYS A 261 11.55 1.49 4.46
CA CYS A 261 10.26 0.81 4.39
C CYS A 261 9.29 1.24 5.49
N ASP A 262 8.02 1.32 5.16
CA ASP A 262 6.93 1.56 6.11
C ASP A 262 6.65 0.31 6.95
N PHE A 263 6.68 -0.86 6.30
CA PHE A 263 6.45 -2.17 6.94
C PHE A 263 7.64 -3.10 6.77
N VAL A 264 8.00 -3.82 7.83
CA VAL A 264 9.11 -4.78 7.80
C VAL A 264 8.70 -6.08 8.45
N TYR A 265 8.92 -7.18 7.75
CA TYR A 265 8.52 -8.51 8.16
C TYR A 265 9.69 -9.48 8.16
N LEU A 266 9.78 -10.28 9.22
CA LEU A 266 10.66 -11.43 9.33
C LEU A 266 9.88 -12.71 9.04
N THR A 267 10.33 -13.53 8.10
CA THR A 267 9.75 -14.84 7.81
C THR A 267 10.61 -15.97 8.38
N VAL A 268 10.01 -16.83 9.20
CA VAL A 268 10.65 -17.99 9.83
C VAL A 268 9.74 -19.20 9.72
N ALA A 269 10.26 -20.31 9.16
CA ALA A 269 9.54 -21.57 9.03
C ALA A 269 8.14 -21.43 8.40
N GLY A 270 8.00 -20.60 7.37
CA GLY A 270 6.73 -20.35 6.68
C GLY A 270 5.79 -19.37 7.39
N ASN A 271 6.17 -18.84 8.55
CA ASN A 271 5.38 -17.88 9.32
C ASN A 271 5.99 -16.50 9.25
N ILE A 272 5.16 -15.47 9.43
CA ILE A 272 5.58 -14.08 9.36
C ILE A 272 5.47 -13.39 10.72
N LEU A 273 6.46 -12.56 11.04
CA LEU A 273 6.49 -11.70 12.21
C LEU A 273 6.73 -10.26 11.76
N ARG A 274 5.86 -9.34 12.17
CA ARG A 274 6.06 -7.92 11.91
C ARG A 274 7.12 -7.35 12.86
N LEU A 275 8.13 -6.71 12.29
CA LEU A 275 9.19 -5.99 13.00
C LEU A 275 8.92 -4.48 13.09
N LYS A 276 8.23 -3.93 12.09
CA LYS A 276 7.84 -2.53 11.95
C LYS A 276 6.49 -2.45 11.23
#